data_AF-A0A257MFJ9-F1
#
_entry.id   AF-A0A257MFJ9-F1
#
_cell.length_a   1.000
_cell.length_b   1.000
_cell.length_c   1.000
_cell.angle_alpha   90.00
_cell.angle_beta   90.00
_cell.angle_gamma   90.00
#
_symmetry.space_group_name_H-M   'P 1'
#
loop_
_entity.id
_entity.type
_entity.pdbx_description
1 polymer ?
#
loop_
_entity_poly.entity_id
_entity_poly.type
_entity_poly.pdbx_seq_one_letter_code
_entity_poly.pdbx_strand_id
1 'polypeptide(L)'
;MFTLTYDLWREIVEDVVISHQPLFESMHQAAEDLDLTTALIEELKRQEELPLPGDMDFKLVIDFFQDEIEGFIIFLAAEEPQELLSSLMADATEERGFSLKEMQAFELEHGLNMQEEILVEMEETYGIQAEVGADRLIYYLVLFDSQDIDDRALEPTRF
;
A
#
# COMPACT_ATOMS: atom_id res chain seq x y z
N MET A 1 -6.70 14.30 32.25
CA MET A 1 -6.26 12.95 31.87
C MET A 1 -7.26 12.48 30.84
N PHE A 2 -6.85 12.37 29.58
CA PHE A 2 -7.73 11.87 28.53
C PHE A 2 -7.82 10.36 28.67
N THR A 3 -9.03 9.83 28.54
CA THR A 3 -9.23 8.37 28.47
C THR A 3 -9.11 7.99 27.00
N LEU A 4 -8.34 6.95 26.69
CA LEU A 4 -8.28 6.41 25.34
C LEU A 4 -9.67 5.89 24.95
N THR A 5 -10.22 6.44 23.86
CA THR A 5 -11.50 6.04 23.28
C THR A 5 -11.27 5.43 21.91
N TYR A 6 -12.27 4.72 21.39
CA TYR A 6 -12.21 4.20 20.02
C TYR A 6 -12.03 5.31 18.98
N ASP A 7 -12.70 6.46 19.16
CA ASP A 7 -12.54 7.60 18.25
C ASP A 7 -11.10 8.13 18.24
N LEU A 8 -10.49 8.30 19.43
CA LEU A 8 -9.09 8.74 19.53
C LEU A 8 -8.12 7.70 18.96
N TRP A 9 -8.42 6.42 19.17
CA TRP A 9 -7.64 5.32 18.61
C TRP A 9 -7.68 5.35 17.07
N ARG A 10 -8.86 5.58 16.47
CA ARG A 10 -9.01 5.72 15.02
C ARG A 10 -8.28 6.96 14.51
N GLU A 11 -8.39 8.10 15.20
CA GLU A 11 -7.64 9.30 14.82
C GLU A 11 -6.12 9.06 14.79
N ILE A 12 -5.58 8.20 15.67
CA ILE A 12 -4.16 7.82 15.65
C ILE A 12 -3.85 6.94 14.43
N VAL A 13 -4.72 6.00 14.07
CA VAL A 13 -4.59 5.21 12.82
C VAL A 13 -4.52 6.16 11.63
N GLU A 14 -5.46 7.12 11.54
CA GLU A 14 -5.52 8.12 10.47
C GLU A 14 -4.24 8.98 10.42
N ASP A 15 -3.72 9.43 11.56
CA ASP A 15 -2.47 10.21 11.64
C ASP A 15 -1.26 9.42 11.08
N VAL A 16 -1.18 8.11 11.39
CA VAL A 16 -0.12 7.25 10.85
C VAL A 16 -0.26 7.10 9.34
N VAL A 17 -1.47 6.90 8.82
CA VAL A 17 -1.73 6.78 7.39
C VAL A 17 -1.36 8.08 6.67
N ILE A 18 -1.77 9.23 7.19
CA ILE A 18 -1.44 10.56 6.64
C ILE A 18 0.08 10.78 6.58
N SER A 19 0.84 10.23 7.52
CA SER A 19 2.30 10.36 7.52
C SER A 19 2.96 9.71 6.28
N HIS A 20 2.28 8.78 5.61
CA HIS A 20 2.74 8.15 4.37
C HIS A 20 2.32 8.90 3.11
N GLN A 21 1.44 9.90 3.23
CA GLN A 21 0.90 10.66 2.10
C GLN A 21 1.98 11.16 1.12
N PRO A 22 3.14 11.71 1.54
CA PRO A 22 4.15 12.17 0.58
C PRO A 22 4.71 11.07 -0.32
N LEU A 23 4.89 9.86 0.23
CA LEU A 23 5.35 8.69 -0.54
C LEU A 23 4.26 8.27 -1.53
N PHE A 24 3.03 8.16 -1.06
CA PHE A 24 1.90 7.70 -1.89
C PHE A 24 1.57 8.68 -3.02
N GLU A 25 1.57 9.99 -2.75
CA GLU A 25 1.41 11.02 -3.78
C GLU A 25 2.50 10.89 -4.85
N SER A 26 3.72 10.58 -4.44
CA SER A 26 4.82 10.41 -5.37
C SER A 26 4.73 9.11 -6.17
N MET A 27 4.22 8.02 -5.57
CA MET A 27 3.92 6.79 -6.29
C MET A 27 2.84 7.05 -7.36
N HIS A 28 1.76 7.75 -7.00
CA HIS A 28 0.71 8.13 -7.95
C HIS A 28 1.26 9.04 -9.07
N GLN A 29 2.10 10.02 -8.74
CA GLN A 29 2.73 10.86 -9.77
C GLN A 29 3.63 10.04 -10.70
N ALA A 30 4.46 9.13 -10.15
CA ALA A 30 5.29 8.26 -10.96
C ALA A 30 4.48 7.31 -11.83
N ALA A 31 3.32 6.84 -11.35
CA ALA A 31 2.38 6.04 -12.12
C ALA A 31 1.78 6.83 -13.29
N GLU A 32 1.38 8.08 -13.07
CA GLU A 32 0.87 8.97 -14.13
C GLU A 32 1.92 9.28 -15.21
N ASP A 33 3.19 9.41 -14.81
CA ASP A 33 4.30 9.70 -15.72
C ASP A 33 4.81 8.45 -16.47
N LEU A 34 4.43 7.25 -16.03
CA LEU A 34 4.90 5.99 -16.60
C LEU A 34 4.06 5.56 -17.82
N ASP A 35 4.73 5.39 -18.95
CA ASP A 35 4.12 4.78 -20.14
C ASP A 35 4.37 3.27 -20.17
N LEU A 36 3.34 2.47 -19.84
CA LEU A 36 3.37 1.00 -19.88
C LEU A 36 3.32 0.47 -21.32
N THR A 37 4.43 0.61 -22.04
CA THR A 37 4.55 0.09 -23.40
C THR A 37 4.61 -1.44 -23.44
N THR A 38 4.20 -2.05 -24.55
CA THR A 38 4.33 -3.51 -24.75
C THR A 38 5.76 -4.01 -24.57
N ALA A 39 6.76 -3.23 -24.99
CA ALA A 39 8.17 -3.59 -24.82
C ALA A 39 8.57 -3.66 -23.33
N LEU A 40 8.07 -2.72 -22.52
CA LEU A 40 8.30 -2.69 -21.07
C LEU A 40 7.60 -3.87 -20.38
N ILE A 41 6.35 -4.17 -20.74
CA ILE A 41 5.61 -5.32 -20.19
C ILE A 41 6.33 -6.64 -20.52
N GLU A 42 6.78 -6.81 -21.76
CA GLU A 42 7.51 -8.02 -22.17
C GLU A 42 8.91 -8.12 -21.53
N GLU A 43 9.54 -7.01 -21.16
CA GLU A 43 10.75 -7.03 -20.33
C GLU A 43 10.41 -7.41 -18.89
N LEU A 44 9.35 -6.84 -18.32
CA LEU A 44 8.92 -7.12 -16.96
C LEU A 44 8.54 -8.59 -16.79
N LYS A 45 7.84 -9.19 -17.76
CA LYS A 45 7.56 -10.64 -17.78
C LYS A 45 8.82 -11.51 -17.78
N ARG A 46 9.96 -11.01 -18.24
CA ARG A 46 11.25 -11.74 -18.25
C ARG A 46 12.03 -11.57 -16.95
N GLN A 47 11.99 -10.37 -16.37
CA GLN A 47 12.80 -10.01 -15.20
C GLN A 47 12.06 -10.07 -13.87
N GLU A 48 10.71 -10.14 -13.92
CA GLU A 48 9.76 -10.10 -12.80
C GLU A 48 9.75 -8.78 -12.02
N GLU A 49 10.90 -8.12 -11.90
CA GLU A 49 11.06 -6.81 -11.29
C GLU A 49 11.97 -5.92 -12.12
N LEU A 50 11.64 -4.63 -12.22
CA LEU A 50 12.45 -3.63 -12.91
C LEU A 50 12.55 -2.33 -12.11
N PRO A 51 13.74 -1.86 -11.72
CA PRO A 51 13.87 -0.55 -11.08
C PRO A 51 13.52 0.57 -12.05
N LEU A 52 12.81 1.58 -11.57
CA LEU A 52 12.53 2.78 -12.34
C LEU A 52 13.69 3.78 -12.23
N PRO A 53 13.99 4.53 -13.30
CA PRO A 53 14.98 5.60 -13.24
C PRO A 53 14.44 6.79 -12.42
N GLY A 54 15.12 7.18 -11.35
CA GLY A 54 14.73 8.33 -10.52
C GLY A 54 15.49 8.38 -9.19
N ASP A 55 15.17 9.40 -8.38
CA ASP A 55 15.72 9.58 -7.02
C ASP A 55 14.91 8.80 -5.95
N MET A 56 13.75 8.29 -6.34
CA MET A 56 12.85 7.51 -5.50
C MET A 56 13.05 6.06 -5.92
N ASP A 57 13.49 5.20 -5.02
CA ASP A 57 13.86 3.79 -5.26
C ASP A 57 12.63 2.91 -5.59
N PHE A 58 11.84 3.34 -6.58
CA PHE A 58 10.67 2.66 -7.09
C PHE A 58 11.05 1.54 -8.05
N LYS A 59 10.22 0.51 -8.08
CA LYS A 59 10.36 -0.60 -9.01
C LYS A 59 9.01 -1.03 -9.55
N LEU A 60 9.01 -1.57 -10.75
CA LEU A 60 7.89 -2.31 -11.29
C LEU A 60 8.00 -3.76 -10.87
N VAL A 61 6.88 -4.36 -10.51
CA VAL A 61 6.77 -5.78 -10.15
C VAL A 61 5.62 -6.37 -10.96
N ILE A 62 5.77 -7.59 -11.45
CA ILE A 62 4.68 -8.33 -12.11
C ILE A 62 4.38 -9.61 -11.34
N ASP A 63 3.11 -9.83 -11.02
CA ASP A 63 2.62 -11.10 -10.50
C ASP A 63 1.75 -11.80 -11.53
N PHE A 64 1.97 -13.10 -11.69
CA PHE A 64 1.21 -13.94 -12.60
C PHE A 64 0.09 -14.68 -11.87
N PHE A 65 -1.11 -14.68 -12.44
CA PHE A 65 -2.21 -15.49 -11.93
C PHE A 65 -1.94 -16.97 -12.21
N GLN A 66 -2.00 -17.81 -11.18
CA GLN A 66 -1.68 -19.25 -11.30
C GLN A 66 -2.70 -20.05 -12.12
N ASP A 67 -3.93 -19.55 -12.25
CA ASP A 67 -5.08 -20.30 -12.78
C ASP A 67 -5.49 -19.89 -14.21
N GLU A 68 -4.89 -18.83 -14.79
CA GLU A 68 -5.27 -18.31 -16.11
C GLU A 68 -4.11 -18.29 -17.10
N ILE A 69 -4.43 -18.61 -18.37
CA ILE A 69 -3.45 -18.59 -19.45
C ILE A 69 -3.11 -17.11 -19.74
N GLU A 70 -1.95 -16.66 -19.27
CA GLU A 70 -1.35 -15.33 -19.50
C GLU A 70 -1.89 -14.16 -18.65
N GLY A 71 -2.65 -14.41 -17.59
CA GLY A 71 -3.08 -13.35 -16.66
C GLY A 71 -1.93 -12.84 -15.77
N PHE A 72 -1.84 -11.52 -15.61
CA PHE A 72 -0.88 -10.85 -14.73
C PHE A 72 -1.38 -9.49 -14.19
N ILE A 73 -0.82 -9.06 -13.06
CA ILE A 73 -0.95 -7.71 -12.52
C ILE A 73 0.44 -7.05 -12.49
N ILE A 74 0.52 -5.78 -12.87
CA ILE A 74 1.72 -4.95 -12.74
C ILE A 74 1.51 -3.94 -11.61
N PHE A 75 2.49 -3.87 -10.72
CA PHE A 75 2.52 -2.94 -9.61
C PHE A 75 3.70 -1.98 -9.74
N LEU A 76 3.50 -0.75 -9.27
CA LEU A 76 4.58 0.13 -8.82
C LEU A 76 4.81 -0.15 -7.34
N ALA A 77 6.01 -0.56 -6.99
CA ALA A 77 6.38 -0.87 -5.62
C ALA A 77 7.39 0.14 -5.06
N ALA A 78 7.26 0.43 -3.77
CA ALA A 78 8.22 1.16 -2.96
C ALA A 78 8.57 0.32 -1.72
N GLU A 79 9.84 0.31 -1.33
CA GLU A 79 10.30 -0.41 -0.14
C GLU A 79 10.79 0.56 0.92
N GLU A 80 10.36 0.35 2.17
CA GLU A 80 10.82 1.07 3.34
C GLU A 80 11.30 0.07 4.42
N PRO A 81 12.16 0.48 5.37
CA PRO A 81 12.51 -0.35 6.51
C PRO A 81 11.25 -0.73 7.30
N GLN A 82 11.14 -1.99 7.74
CA GLN A 82 9.99 -2.44 8.53
C GLN A 82 9.80 -1.64 9.85
N GLU A 83 10.90 -1.11 10.39
CA GLU A 83 10.89 -0.25 11.58
C GLU A 83 10.16 1.09 11.36
N LEU A 84 10.00 1.55 10.12
CA LEU A 84 9.34 2.82 9.80
C LEU A 84 7.91 2.85 10.36
N LEU A 85 7.11 1.82 10.06
CA LEU A 85 5.72 1.75 10.52
C LEU A 85 5.61 1.72 12.04
N SER A 86 6.50 0.97 12.69
CA SER A 86 6.56 0.91 14.16
C SER A 86 6.92 2.27 14.77
N SER A 87 7.83 3.02 14.13
CA SER A 87 8.18 4.38 14.55
C SER A 87 6.98 5.33 14.41
N LEU A 88 6.32 5.32 13.25
CA LEU A 88 5.19 6.21 13.00
C LEU A 88 4.02 5.96 13.96
N MET A 89 3.72 4.68 14.25
CA MET A 89 2.72 4.33 15.26
C MET A 89 3.09 4.85 16.66
N ALA A 90 4.37 4.75 17.04
CA ALA A 90 4.85 5.24 18.32
C ALA A 90 4.75 6.77 18.42
N ASP A 91 5.21 7.46 17.37
CA ASP A 91 5.19 8.92 17.30
C ASP A 91 3.75 9.46 17.37
N ALA A 92 2.83 8.94 16.54
CA ALA A 92 1.43 9.33 16.56
C ALA A 92 0.75 9.06 17.91
N THR A 93 1.05 7.92 18.54
CA THR A 93 0.53 7.57 19.87
C THR A 93 1.03 8.55 20.94
N GLU A 94 2.32 8.89 20.92
CA GLU A 94 2.95 9.81 21.87
C GLU A 94 2.45 11.25 21.68
N GLU A 95 2.24 11.69 20.44
CA GLU A 95 1.68 13.02 20.13
C GLU A 95 0.27 13.20 20.71
N ARG A 96 -0.52 12.13 20.80
CA ARG A 96 -1.83 12.14 21.47
C ARG A 96 -1.75 11.95 22.98
N GLY A 97 -0.55 11.84 23.55
CA GLY A 97 -0.28 11.78 24.98
C GLY A 97 -0.51 10.40 25.62
N PHE A 98 -0.48 9.34 24.81
CA PHE A 98 -0.58 7.96 25.27
C PHE A 98 0.76 7.25 25.15
N SER A 99 0.99 6.24 25.97
CA SER A 99 2.10 5.31 25.78
C SER A 99 1.70 4.15 24.88
N LEU A 100 2.66 3.56 24.17
CA LEU A 100 2.45 2.32 23.39
C LEU A 100 1.83 1.20 24.23
N LYS A 101 2.16 1.13 25.53
CA LYS A 101 1.60 0.12 26.43
C LYS A 101 0.11 0.35 26.71
N GLU A 102 -0.30 1.61 26.85
CA GLU A 102 -1.73 1.94 26.99
C GLU A 102 -2.49 1.62 25.71
N MET A 103 -1.87 1.86 24.55
CA MET A 103 -2.42 1.50 23.25
C MET A 103 -2.65 -0.01 23.10
N GLN A 104 -1.60 -0.81 23.35
CA GLN A 104 -1.66 -2.26 23.27
C GLN A 104 -2.68 -2.87 24.25
N ALA A 105 -2.80 -2.30 25.45
CA ALA A 105 -3.79 -2.75 26.42
C ALA A 105 -5.22 -2.50 25.94
N PHE A 106 -5.46 -1.33 25.34
CA PHE A 106 -6.75 -0.97 24.77
C PHE A 106 -7.11 -1.85 23.56
N GLU A 107 -6.16 -2.08 22.65
CA GLU A 107 -6.33 -2.99 21.52
C GLU A 107 -6.73 -4.40 21.98
N LEU A 108 -6.02 -4.93 22.98
CA LEU A 108 -6.31 -6.26 23.53
C LEU A 108 -7.68 -6.33 24.20
N GLU A 109 -8.08 -5.29 24.94
CA GLU A 109 -9.38 -5.23 25.62
C GLU A 109 -10.54 -5.21 24.62
N HIS A 110 -10.35 -4.58 23.47
CA HIS A 110 -11.39 -4.35 22.47
C HIS A 110 -11.29 -5.26 21.23
N GLY A 111 -10.26 -6.09 21.12
CA GLY A 111 -10.03 -6.97 19.97
C GLY A 111 -9.67 -6.19 18.70
N LEU A 112 -8.93 -5.09 18.85
CA LEU A 112 -8.47 -4.22 17.76
C LEU A 112 -7.02 -4.54 17.38
N ASN A 113 -6.61 -4.11 16.20
CA ASN A 113 -5.26 -4.25 15.69
C ASN A 113 -4.91 -3.04 14.82
N MET A 114 -4.16 -2.10 15.38
CA MET A 114 -3.81 -0.82 14.76
C MET A 114 -2.99 -1.04 13.49
N GLN A 115 -2.05 -1.99 13.49
CA GLN A 115 -1.28 -2.29 12.29
C GLN A 115 -2.21 -2.73 11.15
N GLU A 116 -3.13 -3.65 11.42
CA GLU A 116 -4.07 -4.14 10.41
C GLU A 116 -4.99 -3.02 9.90
N GLU A 117 -5.57 -2.21 10.78
CA GLU A 117 -6.40 -1.08 10.35
C GLU A 117 -5.62 -0.04 9.57
N ILE A 118 -4.34 0.22 9.90
CA ILE A 118 -3.49 1.12 9.11
C ILE A 118 -3.36 0.59 7.68
N LEU A 119 -3.09 -0.70 7.49
CA LEU A 119 -2.94 -1.29 6.15
C LEU A 119 -4.25 -1.21 5.36
N VAL A 120 -5.39 -1.49 6.02
CA VAL A 120 -6.72 -1.36 5.40
C VAL A 120 -6.99 0.10 4.99
N GLU A 121 -6.73 1.05 5.88
CA GLU A 121 -6.98 2.46 5.61
C GLU A 121 -6.07 3.03 4.51
N MET A 122 -4.82 2.54 4.39
CA MET A 122 -3.94 2.86 3.24
C MET A 122 -4.55 2.41 1.91
N GLU A 123 -5.10 1.20 1.87
CA GLU A 123 -5.75 0.67 0.67
C GLU A 123 -7.04 1.42 0.36
N GLU A 124 -7.90 1.67 1.37
CA GLU A 124 -9.18 2.36 1.18
C GLU A 124 -9.03 3.83 0.78
N THR A 125 -8.06 4.54 1.36
CA THR A 125 -7.88 5.98 1.12
C THR A 125 -6.99 6.28 -0.09
N TYR A 126 -5.92 5.51 -0.31
CA TYR A 126 -4.92 5.80 -1.34
C TYR A 126 -4.84 4.74 -2.46
N GLY A 127 -5.56 3.62 -2.35
CA GLY A 127 -5.41 2.49 -3.28
C GLY A 127 -4.03 1.83 -3.21
N ILE A 128 -3.34 1.97 -2.07
CA ILE A 128 -2.00 1.42 -1.85
C ILE A 128 -2.12 0.19 -0.97
N GLN A 129 -1.74 -0.96 -1.51
CA GLN A 129 -1.59 -2.18 -0.75
C GLN A 129 -0.24 -2.18 -0.04
N ALA A 130 -0.18 -2.77 1.15
CA ALA A 130 1.04 -2.81 1.93
C ALA A 130 1.29 -4.20 2.51
N GLU A 131 2.52 -4.67 2.38
CA GLU A 131 2.98 -5.96 2.89
C GLU A 131 4.09 -5.75 3.92
N VAL A 132 3.86 -6.24 5.13
CA VAL A 132 4.85 -6.20 6.23
C VAL A 132 5.65 -7.51 6.22
N GLY A 133 6.88 -7.43 5.74
CA GLY A 133 7.85 -8.52 5.77
C GLY A 133 8.62 -8.59 7.10
N ALA A 134 9.67 -9.43 7.13
CA ALA A 134 10.51 -9.60 8.32
C ALA A 134 11.45 -8.40 8.56
N ASP A 135 11.90 -7.73 7.49
CA ASP A 135 12.89 -6.65 7.50
C ASP A 135 12.46 -5.42 6.69
N ARG A 136 11.47 -5.57 5.82
CA ARG A 136 10.97 -4.52 4.92
C ARG A 136 9.45 -4.39 4.96
N LEU A 137 8.99 -3.18 4.69
CA LEU A 137 7.62 -2.83 4.39
C LEU A 137 7.55 -2.47 2.91
N ILE A 138 6.71 -3.16 2.17
CA ILE A 138 6.56 -2.93 0.72
C ILE A 138 5.18 -2.36 0.46
N TYR A 139 5.14 -1.24 -0.24
CA TYR A 139 3.91 -0.62 -0.72
C TYR A 139 3.74 -0.94 -2.19
N TYR A 140 2.53 -1.26 -2.62
CA TYR A 140 2.16 -1.60 -3.99
C TYR A 140 1.01 -0.72 -4.46
N LEU A 141 1.23 -0.05 -5.59
CA LEU A 141 0.18 0.63 -6.35
C LEU A 141 -0.08 -0.19 -7.62
N VAL A 142 -1.32 -0.63 -7.82
CA VAL A 142 -1.72 -1.34 -9.04
C VAL A 142 -1.65 -0.37 -10.22
N LEU A 143 -0.85 -0.70 -11.23
CA LEU A 143 -0.78 0.07 -12.47
C LEU A 143 -1.61 -0.56 -13.59
N PHE A 144 -1.68 -1.89 -13.61
CA PHE A 144 -2.35 -2.63 -14.67
C PHE A 144 -2.79 -3.98 -14.17
N ASP A 145 -4.06 -4.31 -14.37
CA ASP A 145 -4.58 -5.67 -14.23
C ASP A 145 -5.02 -6.17 -15.61
N SER A 146 -4.46 -7.30 -16.05
CA SER A 146 -4.85 -7.93 -17.31
C SER A 146 -6.31 -8.38 -17.34
N GLN A 147 -6.92 -8.68 -16.19
CA GLN A 147 -8.31 -9.15 -16.09
C GLN A 147 -9.32 -8.01 -16.31
N ASP A 148 -8.96 -6.77 -15.95
CA ASP A 148 -9.80 -5.58 -16.20
C ASP A 148 -10.07 -5.32 -17.69
N ILE A 149 -9.20 -5.82 -18.58
CA ILE A 149 -9.37 -5.67 -20.03
C ILE A 149 -10.43 -6.64 -20.56
N ASP A 150 -10.45 -7.87 -20.05
CA ASP A 150 -11.40 -8.89 -20.50
C ASP A 150 -12.83 -8.57 -20.06
N ASP A 151 -13.01 -7.95 -18.89
CA ASP A 151 -14.34 -7.54 -18.41
C ASP A 151 -14.95 -6.39 -19.22
N ARG A 152 -14.14 -5.45 -19.72
CA ARG A 152 -14.63 -4.35 -20.59
C ARG A 152 -14.98 -4.83 -22.01
N ALA A 153 -14.44 -5.95 -22.46
CA ALA A 153 -14.78 -6.54 -23.76
C ALA A 153 -16.16 -7.25 -23.76
N LEU A 154 -16.75 -7.48 -22.58
CA LEU A 154 -18.01 -8.19 -22.40
C LEU A 154 -19.25 -7.28 -22.26
N GLU A 155 -19.12 -5.96 -22.36
CA GLU A 155 -20.29 -5.08 -22.54
C GLU A 155 -20.72 -5.07 -24.02
N PRO A 156 -21.81 -5.77 -24.42
CA PRO A 156 -22.31 -5.61 -25.77
C PRO A 156 -22.87 -4.20 -25.88
N THR A 157 -22.18 -3.37 -26.66
CA THR A 157 -22.68 -2.10 -27.20
C THR A 157 -24.14 -2.30 -27.65
N ARG A 158 -25.10 -1.90 -26.81
CA ARG A 158 -26.52 -1.90 -27.16
C ARG A 158 -26.77 -0.69 -28.05
N PHE A 159 -26.76 -0.94 -29.36
CA PHE A 159 -27.43 -0.08 -30.33
C PHE A 159 -28.94 -0.35 -30.34
#